data_AF-A0A7V3A6U4-F1
#
_entry.id   AF-A0A7V3A6U4-F1
#
_cell.length_a   1.000
_cell.length_b   1.000
_cell.length_c   1.000
_cell.angle_alpha   90.00
_cell.angle_beta   90.00
_cell.angle_gamma   90.00
#
_symmetry.space_group_name_H-M   'P 1'
#
loop_
_entity.id
_entity.type
_entity.pdbx_description
1 polymer ?
#
loop_
_entity_poly.entity_id
_entity_poly.type
_entity_poly.pdbx_seq_one_letter_code
_entity_poly.pdbx_strand_id
1 'polypeptide(L)'
;MRKRAFAGLVVFLFLGSLLFLAPRLVAQEQEEQQVSQLPISWDNWREAKASAEKYDAEGDYTRALQYYLEYIRQAEGLGRMDIAAWGKNNAAYMIIKQHKQDSSTDLAPAKKLLEEGLAIAEATEDCRLKLQSNLDYVKMFIKD
;
A
#
# COMPACT_ATOMS: atom_id res chain seq x y z
N MET A 1 -58.17 47.06 19.20
CA MET A 1 -56.93 47.21 20.00
C MET A 1 -56.49 45.83 20.48
N ARG A 2 -55.43 45.26 19.89
CA ARG A 2 -54.91 43.93 20.22
C ARG A 2 -53.75 44.06 21.21
N LYS A 3 -53.88 43.43 22.38
CA LYS A 3 -52.75 43.04 23.23
C LYS A 3 -52.52 41.54 23.01
N ARG A 4 -51.33 41.15 22.59
CA ARG A 4 -50.84 39.77 22.73
C ARG A 4 -49.36 39.83 23.09
N ALA A 5 -49.08 39.42 24.32
CA ALA A 5 -47.77 39.07 24.81
C ALA A 5 -47.29 37.79 24.11
N PHE A 6 -45.99 37.70 23.82
CA PHE A 6 -45.30 36.41 23.72
C PHE A 6 -43.88 36.58 24.27
N ALA A 7 -43.68 35.99 25.44
CA ALA A 7 -42.38 35.60 25.96
C ALA A 7 -42.05 34.20 25.43
N GLY A 8 -40.76 33.92 25.20
CA GLY A 8 -40.28 32.57 24.91
C GLY A 8 -39.00 32.54 24.09
N LEU A 9 -37.87 32.86 24.72
CA LEU A 9 -36.50 32.66 24.23
C LEU A 9 -36.04 31.26 24.66
N VAL A 10 -35.77 30.35 23.72
CA VAL A 10 -35.02 29.09 23.94
C VAL A 10 -34.47 28.64 22.56
N VAL A 11 -33.15 28.75 22.28
CA VAL A 11 -32.14 27.65 22.25
C VAL A 11 -31.88 27.16 20.78
N PHE A 12 -30.73 26.72 20.25
CA PHE A 12 -29.40 26.26 20.70
C PHE A 12 -28.34 26.81 19.72
N LEU A 13 -27.21 27.33 20.21
CA LEU A 13 -25.98 27.49 19.43
C LEU A 13 -25.11 26.23 19.63
N PHE A 14 -25.15 25.31 18.68
CA PHE A 14 -24.17 24.23 18.55
C PHE A 14 -23.68 24.17 17.10
N LEU A 15 -22.79 25.09 16.73
CA LEU A 15 -21.92 24.92 15.57
C LEU A 15 -20.49 25.13 16.04
N GLY A 16 -19.72 24.05 16.19
CA GLY A 16 -18.30 24.20 16.48
C GLY A 16 -17.61 22.96 16.99
N SER A 17 -17.79 21.79 16.38
CA SER A 17 -16.95 20.62 16.67
C SER A 17 -17.07 19.51 15.61
N LEU A 18 -16.69 19.79 14.35
CA LEU A 18 -16.54 18.75 13.32
C LEU A 18 -15.28 18.86 12.45
N LEU A 19 -14.28 19.67 12.83
CA LEU A 19 -13.07 19.90 12.01
C LEU A 19 -11.79 19.28 12.56
N PHE A 20 -11.80 18.01 12.98
CA PHE A 20 -10.54 17.34 13.41
C PHE A 20 -10.31 15.92 12.89
N LEU A 21 -11.14 15.40 11.97
CA LEU A 21 -10.94 14.03 11.43
C LEU A 21 -10.17 13.96 10.09
N ALA A 22 -9.89 15.09 9.44
CA ALA A 22 -9.31 15.12 8.10
C ALA A 22 -7.76 15.09 7.94
N PRO A 23 -6.90 15.46 8.93
CA PRO A 23 -5.47 15.64 8.64
C PRO A 23 -4.75 14.37 8.19
N ARG A 24 -5.18 13.21 8.69
CA ARG A 24 -4.47 11.94 8.50
C ARG A 24 -4.73 11.31 7.13
N LEU A 25 -5.95 11.45 6.61
CA LEU A 25 -6.31 10.95 5.28
C LEU A 25 -5.64 11.78 4.18
N VAL A 26 -5.63 13.10 4.31
CA VAL A 26 -4.97 13.99 3.34
C VAL A 26 -3.46 13.78 3.32
N ALA A 27 -2.83 13.59 4.48
CA ALA A 27 -1.40 13.29 4.56
C ALA A 27 -1.05 11.93 3.92
N GLN A 28 -1.91 10.92 4.11
CA GLN A 28 -1.71 9.61 3.51
C GLN A 28 -1.87 9.64 1.99
N GLU A 29 -2.90 10.32 1.46
CA GLU A 29 -3.09 10.47 0.01
C GLU A 29 -1.97 11.29 -0.65
N GLN A 30 -1.45 12.32 0.05
CA GLN A 30 -0.33 13.12 -0.44
C GLN A 30 0.99 12.35 -0.47
N GLU A 31 1.29 11.56 0.58
CA GLU A 31 2.45 10.66 0.57
C GLU A 31 2.31 9.59 -0.53
N GLU A 32 1.13 8.99 -0.69
CA GLU A 32 0.85 7.99 -1.72
C GLU A 32 1.07 8.51 -3.15
N GLN A 33 0.57 9.71 -3.46
CA GLN A 33 0.78 10.32 -4.76
C GLN A 33 2.23 10.72 -5.01
N GLN A 34 2.91 11.24 -3.99
CA GLN A 34 4.29 11.71 -4.10
C GLN A 34 5.28 10.56 -4.36
N VAL A 35 5.08 9.40 -3.72
CA VAL A 35 5.92 8.21 -3.90
C VAL A 35 5.94 7.76 -5.37
N SER A 36 4.83 7.90 -6.10
CA SER A 36 4.73 7.44 -7.50
C SER A 36 5.37 8.35 -8.56
N GLN A 37 5.85 9.54 -8.21
CA GLN A 37 6.30 10.56 -9.19
C GLN A 37 7.80 10.88 -9.16
N LEU A 38 8.58 10.21 -8.30
CA LEU A 38 10.01 10.48 -8.20
C LEU A 38 10.75 10.13 -9.50
N PRO A 39 11.80 10.88 -9.90
CA PRO A 39 12.58 10.54 -11.08
C PRO A 39 13.24 9.17 -10.91
N ILE A 40 13.49 8.47 -12.01
CA ILE A 40 14.17 7.17 -11.97
C ILE A 40 15.62 7.38 -11.52
N SER A 41 16.01 6.81 -10.39
CA SER A 41 17.37 6.88 -9.87
C SER A 41 17.68 5.78 -8.86
N TRP A 42 18.96 5.44 -8.71
CA TRP A 42 19.40 4.53 -7.67
C TRP A 42 19.17 5.05 -6.25
N ASP A 43 19.19 6.37 -6.05
CA ASP A 43 18.91 6.98 -4.74
C ASP A 43 17.44 6.80 -4.37
N ASN A 44 16.53 7.06 -5.31
CA ASN A 44 15.09 6.88 -5.08
C ASN A 44 14.73 5.39 -4.92
N TRP A 45 15.39 4.50 -5.67
CA TRP A 45 15.26 3.05 -5.43
C TRP A 45 15.67 2.65 -4.01
N ARG A 46 16.81 3.17 -3.52
CA ARG A 46 17.29 2.89 -2.15
C ARG A 46 16.34 3.44 -1.09
N GLU A 47 15.82 4.64 -1.30
CA GLU A 47 14.86 5.27 -0.39
C GLU A 47 13.55 4.48 -0.33
N ALA A 48 13.04 4.05 -1.50
CA ALA A 48 11.85 3.21 -1.58
C ALA A 48 12.07 1.87 -0.86
N LYS A 49 13.24 1.24 -1.05
CA LYS A 49 13.62 0.03 -0.31
C LYS A 49 13.61 0.27 1.20
N ALA A 50 14.32 1.29 1.68
CA ALA A 50 14.44 1.58 3.11
C ALA A 50 13.09 1.88 3.75
N SER A 51 12.25 2.67 3.07
CA SER A 51 10.89 2.98 3.52
C SER A 51 10.00 1.75 3.57
N ALA A 52 10.06 0.88 2.54
CA ALA A 52 9.30 -0.36 2.52
C ALA A 52 9.69 -1.29 3.69
N GLU A 53 10.99 -1.48 3.92
CA GLU A 53 11.52 -2.32 5.01
C GLU A 53 11.16 -1.75 6.39
N LYS A 54 11.20 -0.42 6.56
CA LYS A 54 10.78 0.24 7.78
C LYS A 54 9.30 -0.02 8.08
N TYR A 55 8.42 0.24 7.13
CA TYR A 55 6.97 0.06 7.34
C TYR A 55 6.59 -1.41 7.48
N ASP A 56 7.30 -2.32 6.82
CA ASP A 56 7.18 -3.76 7.07
C ASP A 56 7.47 -4.07 8.54
N ALA A 57 8.62 -3.63 9.06
CA ALA A 57 9.02 -3.87 10.44
C ALA A 57 8.05 -3.26 11.47
N GLU A 58 7.40 -2.15 11.12
CA GLU A 58 6.35 -1.50 11.93
C GLU A 58 4.98 -2.20 11.82
N GLY A 59 4.83 -3.20 10.95
CA GLY A 59 3.57 -3.90 10.71
C GLY A 59 2.59 -3.15 9.80
N ASP A 60 3.00 -2.02 9.22
CA ASP A 60 2.20 -1.23 8.29
C ASP A 60 2.37 -1.75 6.87
N TYR A 61 1.70 -2.86 6.58
CA TYR A 61 1.85 -3.55 5.31
C TYR A 61 1.27 -2.76 4.13
N THR A 62 0.34 -1.83 4.37
CA THR A 62 -0.22 -0.97 3.32
C THR A 62 0.82 0.02 2.83
N ARG A 63 1.48 0.75 3.75
CA ARG A 63 2.57 1.67 3.36
C ARG A 63 3.78 0.91 2.84
N ALA A 64 4.13 -0.22 3.46
CA ALA A 64 5.22 -1.06 2.94
C ALA A 64 4.97 -1.51 1.49
N LEU A 65 3.74 -1.92 1.16
CA LEU A 65 3.35 -2.28 -0.19
C LEU A 65 3.55 -1.13 -1.17
N GLN A 66 3.12 0.08 -0.83
CA GLN A 66 3.27 1.27 -1.69
C GLN A 66 4.75 1.56 -2.01
N TYR A 67 5.62 1.51 -1.00
CA TYR A 67 7.05 1.69 -1.23
C TYR A 67 7.69 0.52 -1.99
N TYR A 68 7.22 -0.72 -1.82
CA TYR A 68 7.68 -1.81 -2.68
C TYR A 68 7.21 -1.67 -4.13
N LEU A 69 6.04 -1.08 -4.39
CA LEU A 69 5.62 -0.75 -5.76
C LEU A 69 6.52 0.32 -6.39
N GLU A 70 6.91 1.34 -5.61
CA GLU A 70 7.89 2.33 -6.08
C GLU A 70 9.27 1.71 -6.30
N TYR A 71 9.72 0.82 -5.41
CA TYR A 71 10.94 0.03 -5.60
C TYR A 71 10.92 -0.72 -6.93
N ILE A 72 9.80 -1.36 -7.28
CA ILE A 72 9.64 -2.09 -8.54
C ILE A 72 9.75 -1.11 -9.71
N ARG A 73 8.99 0.00 -9.68
CA ARG A 73 9.01 1.01 -10.75
C ARG A 73 10.41 1.58 -10.98
N GLN A 74 11.13 1.88 -9.90
CA GLN A 74 12.50 2.36 -9.95
C GLN A 74 13.44 1.32 -10.57
N ALA A 75 13.34 0.06 -10.14
CA ALA A 75 14.17 -1.03 -10.67
C ALA A 75 13.90 -1.29 -12.16
N GLU A 76 12.63 -1.29 -12.58
CA GLU A 76 12.23 -1.44 -13.99
C GLU A 76 12.74 -0.27 -14.83
N GLY A 77 12.59 0.97 -14.36
CA GLY A 77 13.12 2.15 -15.05
C GLY A 77 14.64 2.16 -15.18
N LEU A 78 15.35 1.52 -14.24
CA LEU A 78 16.81 1.34 -14.29
C LEU A 78 17.24 0.13 -15.15
N GLY A 79 16.30 -0.61 -15.74
CA GLY A 79 16.59 -1.82 -16.51
C GLY A 79 17.08 -3.00 -15.66
N ARG A 80 16.78 -3.00 -14.36
CA ARG A 80 17.21 -4.03 -13.39
C ARG A 80 16.09 -4.99 -13.07
N MET A 81 15.77 -5.83 -14.05
CA MET A 81 14.65 -6.77 -13.96
C MET A 81 14.86 -7.85 -12.90
N ASP A 82 16.10 -8.24 -12.62
CA ASP A 82 16.48 -9.12 -11.52
C ASP A 82 16.05 -8.54 -10.16
N ILE A 83 16.22 -7.23 -9.98
CA ILE A 83 15.79 -6.49 -8.79
C ILE A 83 14.26 -6.32 -8.78
N ALA A 84 13.66 -6.00 -9.93
CA ALA A 84 12.21 -5.87 -10.04
C ALA A 84 11.47 -7.16 -9.65
N ALA A 85 12.04 -8.34 -9.97
CA ALA A 85 11.49 -9.64 -9.55
C ALA A 85 11.46 -9.80 -8.02
N TRP A 86 12.55 -9.43 -7.34
CA TRP A 86 12.58 -9.39 -5.86
C TRP A 86 11.58 -8.39 -5.29
N GLY A 87 11.43 -7.23 -5.93
CA GLY A 87 10.42 -6.24 -5.57
C GLY A 87 9.01 -6.81 -5.64
N LYS A 88 8.67 -7.50 -6.74
CA LYS A 88 7.36 -8.14 -6.92
C LYS A 88 7.08 -9.20 -5.85
N ASN A 89 8.08 -10.03 -5.52
CA ASN A 89 7.96 -10.97 -4.40
C ASN A 89 7.65 -10.26 -3.08
N ASN A 90 8.37 -9.19 -2.76
CA ASN A 90 8.23 -8.47 -1.50
C ASN A 90 6.88 -7.74 -1.42
N ALA A 91 6.46 -7.08 -2.50
CA ALA A 91 5.13 -6.46 -2.61
C ALA A 91 4.01 -7.50 -2.41
N ALA A 92 4.08 -8.64 -3.10
CA ALA A 92 3.11 -9.72 -2.91
C ALA A 92 3.09 -10.24 -1.46
N TYR A 93 4.27 -10.32 -0.82
CA TYR A 93 4.36 -10.75 0.56
C TYR A 93 3.71 -9.77 1.54
N MET A 94 3.65 -8.46 1.24
CA MET A 94 2.91 -7.51 2.07
C MET A 94 1.41 -7.83 2.07
N ILE A 95 0.85 -8.11 0.89
CA ILE A 95 -0.55 -8.49 0.74
C ILE A 95 -0.84 -9.83 1.43
N ILE A 96 0.08 -10.79 1.32
CA ILE A 96 -0.01 -12.07 2.05
C ILE A 96 -0.05 -11.84 3.57
N LYS A 97 0.77 -10.92 4.09
CA LYS A 97 0.75 -10.60 5.53
C LYS A 97 -0.53 -9.88 5.95
N GLN A 98 -1.08 -8.99 5.12
CA GLN A 98 -2.42 -8.42 5.33
C GLN A 98 -3.47 -9.52 5.39
N HIS A 99 -3.47 -10.47 4.45
CA HIS A 99 -4.37 -11.62 4.46
C HIS A 99 -4.23 -12.51 5.71
N LYS A 100 -3.00 -12.71 6.20
CA LYS A 100 -2.77 -13.44 7.45
C LYS A 100 -3.35 -12.72 8.67
N GLN A 101 -3.44 -11.39 8.65
CA GLN A 101 -4.07 -10.58 9.70
C GLN A 101 -5.60 -10.50 9.52
N ASP A 102 -6.06 -10.40 8.28
CA ASP A 102 -7.45 -10.31 7.88
C ASP A 102 -7.69 -11.17 6.64
N SER A 103 -8.29 -12.35 6.86
CA SER A 103 -8.61 -13.33 5.82
C SER A 103 -9.57 -12.82 4.73
N SER A 104 -10.17 -11.64 4.88
CA SER A 104 -10.97 -11.00 3.84
C SER A 104 -10.14 -10.20 2.82
N THR A 105 -8.84 -9.99 3.06
CA THR A 105 -7.93 -9.31 2.13
C THR A 105 -7.89 -10.04 0.79
N ASP A 106 -8.09 -9.30 -0.31
CA ASP A 106 -8.00 -9.84 -1.67
C ASP A 106 -6.55 -10.21 -2.01
N LEU A 107 -6.34 -11.50 -2.32
CA LEU A 107 -5.04 -12.05 -2.70
C LEU A 107 -4.78 -11.99 -4.22
N ALA A 108 -5.75 -11.62 -5.05
CA ALA A 108 -5.58 -11.55 -6.50
C ALA A 108 -4.41 -10.63 -6.94
N PRO A 109 -4.19 -9.46 -6.32
CA PRO A 109 -3.02 -8.63 -6.64
C PRO A 109 -1.70 -9.32 -6.30
N ALA A 110 -1.64 -10.09 -5.21
CA ALA A 110 -0.46 -10.87 -4.85
C ALA A 110 -0.17 -11.97 -5.89
N LYS A 111 -1.20 -12.72 -6.32
CA LYS A 111 -1.08 -13.74 -7.39
C LYS A 111 -0.45 -13.13 -8.63
N LYS A 112 -1.00 -12.01 -9.10
CA LYS A 112 -0.52 -11.30 -10.30
C LYS A 112 0.96 -10.90 -10.18
N LEU A 113 1.35 -10.26 -9.08
CA LEU A 113 2.75 -9.85 -8.85
C LEU A 113 3.71 -11.05 -8.87
N LEU A 114 3.31 -12.17 -8.29
CA LEU A 114 4.13 -13.37 -8.22
C LEU A 114 4.29 -14.02 -9.60
N GLU A 115 3.21 -14.12 -10.38
CA GLU A 115 3.22 -14.63 -11.75
C GLU A 115 4.07 -13.74 -12.67
N GLU A 116 3.91 -12.42 -12.57
CA GLU A 116 4.75 -11.46 -13.30
C GLU A 116 6.22 -11.57 -12.88
N GLY A 117 6.51 -11.76 -11.59
CA GLY A 117 7.85 -11.97 -11.08
C GLY A 117 8.49 -13.24 -11.64
N LEU A 118 7.74 -14.36 -11.69
CA LEU A 118 8.20 -15.63 -12.25
C LEU A 118 8.44 -15.54 -13.77
N ALA A 119 7.69 -14.70 -14.48
CA ALA A 119 7.83 -14.48 -15.91
C ALA A 119 9.09 -13.66 -16.28
N ILE A 120 9.77 -13.02 -15.32
CA ILE A 120 11.01 -12.28 -15.58
C ILE A 120 12.16 -13.24 -15.86
N ALA A 121 12.83 -13.09 -17.00
CA ALA A 121 13.93 -13.96 -17.42
C ALA A 121 15.17 -13.80 -16.52
N GLU A 122 15.43 -12.58 -16.07
CA GLU A 122 16.57 -12.21 -15.23
C GLU A 122 16.41 -12.57 -13.75
N ALA A 123 15.24 -13.09 -13.34
CA ALA A 123 15.04 -13.52 -11.96
C ALA A 123 15.99 -14.67 -11.61
N THR A 124 16.74 -14.50 -10.52
CA THR A 124 17.68 -15.52 -10.02
C THR A 124 16.92 -16.74 -9.51
N GLU A 125 17.58 -17.88 -9.43
CA GLU A 125 16.97 -19.12 -8.92
C GLU A 125 16.40 -18.94 -7.51
N ASP A 126 17.18 -18.32 -6.61
CA ASP A 126 16.72 -18.00 -5.25
C ASP A 126 15.45 -17.13 -5.24
N CYS A 127 15.37 -16.16 -6.16
CA CYS A 127 14.18 -15.32 -6.32
C CYS A 127 12.98 -16.15 -6.78
N ARG A 128 13.16 -17.02 -7.78
CA ARG A 128 12.11 -17.91 -8.29
C ARG A 128 11.56 -18.83 -7.21
N LEU A 129 12.42 -19.39 -6.36
CA LEU A 129 12.00 -20.23 -5.24
C LEU A 129 11.12 -19.47 -4.25
N LYS A 130 11.46 -18.21 -3.94
CA LYS A 130 10.64 -17.36 -3.04
C LYS A 130 9.31 -16.96 -3.69
N LEU A 131 9.34 -16.55 -4.95
CA LEU A 131 8.15 -16.23 -5.73
C LEU A 131 7.19 -17.44 -5.77
N GLN A 132 7.71 -18.63 -6.13
CA GLN A 132 6.91 -19.84 -6.21
C GLN A 132 6.33 -20.23 -4.85
N SER A 133 7.13 -20.18 -3.77
CA SER A 133 6.64 -20.49 -2.43
C SER A 133 5.49 -19.57 -1.98
N ASN A 134 5.59 -18.28 -2.27
CA ASN A 134 4.52 -17.33 -1.99
C ASN A 134 3.30 -17.55 -2.91
N LEU A 135 3.50 -17.96 -4.16
CA LEU A 135 2.42 -18.26 -5.09
C LEU A 135 1.64 -19.51 -4.64
N ASP A 136 2.35 -20.53 -4.14
CA ASP A 136 1.75 -21.73 -3.58
C ASP A 136 0.85 -21.39 -2.39
N TYR A 137 1.30 -20.49 -1.50
CA TYR A 137 0.45 -19.98 -0.43
C TYR A 137 -0.82 -19.32 -0.98
N VAL A 138 -0.69 -18.42 -1.96
CA VAL A 138 -1.85 -17.71 -2.54
C VAL A 138 -2.86 -18.68 -3.18
N LYS A 139 -2.37 -19.71 -3.88
CA LYS A 139 -3.20 -20.74 -4.54
C LYS A 139 -3.98 -21.63 -3.57
N MET A 140 -3.61 -21.68 -2.29
CA MET A 140 -4.43 -22.34 -1.27
C MET A 140 -5.78 -21.63 -1.04
N PHE A 141 -5.88 -20.34 -1.40
CA PHE A 141 -7.05 -19.49 -1.12
C PHE A 141 -7.79 -19.03 -2.38
N ILE A 142 -7.09 -18.93 -3.53
CA ILE A 142 -7.69 -18.57 -4.81
C ILE A 142 -7.85 -19.82 -5.67
N LYS A 143 -9.08 -20.15 -6.07
CA LYS A 143 -9.34 -21.21 -7.07
C LYS A 143 -9.06 -20.67 -8.47
N ASP A 144 -8.41 -21.49 -9.30
CA ASP A 144 -8.18 -21.21 -10.72
C ASP A 144 -9.48 -21.23 -11.55
#